data_AF-A0A399YHX3-F1
#
_entry.id   AF-A0A399YHX3-F1
#
_cell.length_a   1.000
_cell.length_b   1.000
_cell.length_c   1.000
_cell.angle_alpha   90.00
_cell.angle_beta   90.00
_cell.angle_gamma   90.00
#
_symmetry.space_group_name_H-M   'P 1'
#
loop_
_entity.id
_entity.type
_entity.pdbx_description
1 polymer ?
#
loop_
_entity_poly.entity_id
_entity_poly.type
_entity_poly.pdbx_seq_one_letter_code
_entity_poly.pdbx_strand_id
1 'polypeptide(L)'
;MKFAKEEQMAVQPLEEIEIFKLAEAIADKWWEIVSEWSPFAQDTVGKQLVRAVDSIGANVAESYGRYHFGEKINHLYYARGSLYEAKFFARRARKRKLVDEKTFDEMILDLTRLAPMLNAYIKSKKAIIGGTGKQGTALAARFAKAGVQVIIGSRDAQRGADAANALNARLNVQNIAGMSNRGAAKQGDIVLLSVPYDGMQPILEDLKDAAQDKIVINIASSLDPEKKTRAKIPAEGSITSQVQNFFGERARVVAAFQNISPEKLESEDAVIDSDVLVCGGDKDARERVIALCAQAGIDAFDVGVLANAVAVETLTAVLIAVNVKYKVKGAGIRLTSVPRGTTNDG
;
A
#
# COMPACT_ATOMS: atom_id res chain seq x y z
N MET A 1 -21.37 27.50 -26.18
CA MET A 1 -20.38 26.46 -26.54
C MET A 1 -20.48 25.40 -25.44
N LYS A 2 -20.88 24.18 -25.79
CA LYS A 2 -21.28 23.13 -24.84
C LYS A 2 -20.08 22.68 -24.00
N PHE A 3 -20.24 22.65 -22.68
CA PHE A 3 -19.37 21.91 -21.77
C PHE A 3 -19.38 20.44 -22.19
N ALA A 4 -18.23 19.95 -22.65
CA ALA A 4 -18.04 18.51 -22.83
C ALA A 4 -18.05 17.89 -21.43
N LYS A 5 -19.01 16.98 -21.20
CA LYS A 5 -19.04 16.11 -20.04
C LYS A 5 -17.72 15.36 -19.97
N GLU A 6 -16.99 15.55 -18.88
CA GLU A 6 -15.91 14.66 -18.46
C GLU A 6 -16.48 13.24 -18.36
N GLU A 7 -16.02 12.35 -19.22
CA GLU A 7 -16.17 10.91 -19.02
C GLU A 7 -15.29 10.52 -17.83
N GLN A 8 -15.88 10.55 -16.63
CA GLN A 8 -15.31 9.90 -15.46
C GLN A 8 -15.04 8.43 -15.82
N MET A 9 -13.76 8.04 -15.83
CA MET A 9 -13.37 6.63 -15.89
C MET A 9 -14.12 5.87 -14.79
N ALA A 10 -15.02 4.98 -15.18
CA ALA A 10 -15.87 4.24 -14.28
C ALA A 10 -15.01 3.37 -13.35
N VAL A 11 -15.01 3.69 -12.06
CA VAL A 11 -14.58 2.74 -11.02
C VAL A 11 -15.47 1.51 -11.17
N GLN A 12 -14.87 0.32 -11.28
CA GLN A 12 -15.61 -0.94 -11.36
C GLN A 12 -16.64 -0.97 -10.20
N PRO A 13 -17.95 -1.08 -10.48
CA PRO A 13 -18.98 -1.12 -9.45
C PRO A 13 -18.66 -2.18 -8.39
N LEU A 14 -19.03 -1.92 -7.12
CA LEU A 14 -18.79 -2.85 -6.01
C LEU A 14 -19.38 -4.23 -6.32
N GLU A 15 -20.56 -4.23 -6.92
CA GLU A 15 -21.35 -5.39 -7.32
C GLU A 15 -20.65 -6.20 -8.42
N GLU A 16 -19.65 -5.64 -9.10
CA GLU A 16 -18.84 -6.33 -10.09
C GLU A 16 -17.55 -6.94 -9.51
N ILE A 17 -17.20 -6.64 -8.25
CA ILE A 17 -16.01 -7.17 -7.59
C ILE A 17 -16.22 -8.64 -7.22
N GLU A 18 -15.46 -9.53 -7.84
CA GLU A 18 -15.61 -11.00 -7.69
C GLU A 18 -15.55 -11.50 -6.24
N ILE A 19 -14.68 -10.92 -5.41
CA ILE A 19 -14.62 -11.29 -3.98
C ILE A 19 -15.89 -10.85 -3.23
N PHE A 20 -16.45 -9.70 -3.58
CA PHE A 20 -17.67 -9.18 -2.95
C PHE A 20 -18.86 -10.08 -3.31
N LYS A 21 -19.06 -10.36 -4.61
CA LYS A 21 -20.09 -11.30 -5.09
C LYS A 21 -20.02 -12.66 -4.39
N LEU A 22 -18.82 -13.22 -4.26
CA LEU A 22 -18.64 -14.52 -3.62
C LEU A 22 -18.95 -14.45 -2.12
N ALA A 23 -18.56 -13.36 -1.44
CA ALA A 23 -18.89 -13.16 -0.03
C ALA A 23 -20.41 -13.08 0.19
N GLU A 24 -21.14 -12.33 -0.64
CA GLU A 24 -22.61 -12.26 -0.60
C GLU A 24 -23.26 -13.62 -0.85
N ALA A 25 -22.86 -14.33 -1.91
CA ALA A 25 -23.42 -15.62 -2.24
C ALA A 25 -23.22 -16.67 -1.12
N ILE A 26 -22.08 -16.63 -0.42
CA ILE A 26 -21.81 -17.51 0.72
C ILE A 26 -22.68 -17.11 1.93
N ALA A 27 -22.82 -15.81 2.19
CA ALA A 27 -23.65 -15.28 3.27
C ALA A 27 -25.11 -15.73 3.12
N ASP A 28 -25.70 -15.53 1.95
CA ASP A 28 -27.07 -15.94 1.64
C ASP A 28 -27.27 -17.46 1.79
N LYS A 29 -26.33 -18.24 1.26
CA LYS A 29 -26.35 -19.71 1.39
C LYS A 29 -26.35 -20.13 2.86
N TRP A 30 -25.55 -19.49 3.70
CA TRP A 30 -25.43 -19.85 5.12
C TRP A 30 -26.63 -19.36 5.95
N TRP A 31 -27.24 -18.24 5.56
CA TRP A 31 -28.49 -17.77 6.12
C TRP A 31 -29.61 -18.81 5.98
N GLU A 32 -29.79 -19.38 4.78
CA GLU A 32 -30.80 -20.42 4.53
C GLU A 32 -30.58 -21.66 5.40
N ILE A 33 -29.32 -22.11 5.53
CA ILE A 33 -28.97 -23.25 6.40
C ILE A 33 -29.39 -22.99 7.86
N VAL A 34 -29.11 -21.79 8.38
CA VAL A 34 -29.39 -21.42 9.77
C VAL A 34 -30.89 -21.18 10.02
N SER A 35 -31.62 -20.72 9.01
CA SER A 35 -33.05 -20.40 9.11
C SER A 35 -33.90 -21.65 9.41
N GLU A 36 -33.42 -22.83 9.03
CA GLU A 36 -34.07 -24.13 9.33
C GLU A 36 -33.77 -24.67 10.74
N TRP A 37 -32.88 -24.03 11.51
CA TRP A 37 -32.52 -24.51 12.84
C TRP A 37 -33.58 -24.18 13.89
N SER A 38 -33.63 -24.98 14.96
CA SER A 38 -34.47 -24.66 16.13
C SER A 38 -34.15 -23.26 16.70
N PRO A 39 -35.14 -22.57 17.32
CA PRO A 39 -34.92 -21.23 17.87
C PRO A 39 -33.73 -21.12 18.83
N PHE A 40 -33.53 -22.13 19.69
CA PHE A 40 -32.38 -22.17 20.61
C PHE A 40 -31.03 -22.24 19.88
N ALA A 41 -30.94 -23.03 18.80
CA ALA A 41 -29.73 -23.15 18.01
C ALA A 41 -29.44 -21.87 17.20
N GLN A 42 -30.49 -21.24 16.66
CA GLN A 42 -30.40 -19.94 16.02
C GLN A 42 -29.86 -18.88 16.98
N ASP A 43 -30.43 -18.78 18.18
CA ASP A 43 -30.04 -17.75 19.15
C ASP A 43 -28.63 -17.90 19.70
N THR A 44 -28.14 -19.14 19.82
CA THR A 44 -26.85 -19.41 20.47
C THR A 44 -25.67 -19.56 19.51
N VAL A 45 -25.89 -20.06 18.29
CA VAL A 45 -24.83 -20.29 17.29
C VAL A 45 -25.19 -19.66 15.96
N GLY A 46 -26.44 -19.83 15.50
CA GLY A 46 -26.88 -19.38 14.20
C GLY A 46 -26.65 -17.89 13.97
N LYS A 47 -27.11 -17.03 14.88
CA LYS A 47 -26.92 -15.57 14.81
C LYS A 47 -25.46 -15.17 14.76
N GLN A 48 -24.60 -15.87 15.50
CA GLN A 48 -23.16 -15.57 15.51
C GLN A 48 -22.50 -16.01 14.19
N LEU A 49 -22.88 -17.17 13.67
CA LEU A 49 -22.42 -17.70 12.38
C LEU A 49 -22.80 -16.76 11.23
N VAL A 50 -24.08 -16.37 11.17
CA VAL A 50 -24.63 -15.45 10.16
C VAL A 50 -23.93 -14.10 10.21
N ARG A 51 -23.85 -13.48 11.40
CA ARG A 51 -23.14 -12.19 11.55
C ARG A 51 -21.69 -12.25 11.11
N ALA A 52 -20.99 -13.34 11.43
CA ALA A 52 -19.59 -13.50 11.05
C ALA A 52 -19.44 -13.62 9.53
N VAL A 53 -20.32 -14.34 8.82
CA VAL A 53 -20.23 -14.47 7.37
C VAL A 53 -20.66 -13.18 6.65
N ASP A 54 -21.74 -12.52 7.08
CA ASP A 54 -22.21 -11.23 6.54
C ASP A 54 -21.13 -10.15 6.70
N SER A 55 -20.45 -10.14 7.84
CA SER A 55 -19.38 -9.20 8.17
C SER A 55 -18.21 -9.24 7.18
N ILE A 56 -17.98 -10.38 6.49
CA ILE A 56 -16.92 -10.48 5.48
C ILE A 56 -17.25 -9.56 4.29
N GLY A 57 -18.45 -9.70 3.72
CA GLY A 57 -18.92 -8.89 2.60
C GLY A 57 -19.10 -7.42 2.99
N ALA A 58 -19.68 -7.17 4.17
CA ALA A 58 -19.88 -5.82 4.70
C ALA A 58 -18.55 -5.05 4.82
N ASN A 59 -17.51 -5.67 5.34
CA ASN A 59 -16.20 -5.04 5.44
C ASN A 59 -15.49 -4.87 4.08
N VAL A 60 -15.74 -5.75 3.10
CA VAL A 60 -15.26 -5.54 1.72
C VAL A 60 -15.96 -4.34 1.08
N ALA A 61 -17.29 -4.22 1.25
CA ALA A 61 -18.06 -3.06 0.79
C ALA A 61 -17.63 -1.77 1.50
N GLU A 62 -17.41 -1.83 2.81
CA GLU A 62 -16.94 -0.68 3.58
C GLU A 62 -15.56 -0.26 3.10
N SER A 63 -14.63 -1.21 2.89
CA SER A 63 -13.34 -0.94 2.26
C SER A 63 -13.48 -0.28 0.88
N TYR A 64 -14.51 -0.61 0.12
CA TYR A 64 -14.74 0.00 -1.20
C TYR A 64 -15.19 1.46 -1.08
N GLY A 65 -16.13 1.75 -0.16
CA GLY A 65 -16.72 3.07 0.04
C GLY A 65 -15.85 4.09 0.80
N ARG A 66 -14.78 3.65 1.48
CA ARG A 66 -13.85 4.57 2.15
C ARG A 66 -13.01 5.35 1.13
N TYR A 67 -12.55 6.53 1.52
CA TYR A 67 -11.63 7.32 0.68
C TYR A 67 -10.17 7.00 1.03
N HIS A 68 -9.85 6.83 2.32
CA HIS A 68 -8.47 6.65 2.77
C HIS A 68 -8.02 5.19 2.79
N PHE A 69 -6.87 4.91 2.18
CA PHE A 69 -6.35 3.54 2.00
C PHE A 69 -6.07 2.77 3.30
N GLY A 70 -5.64 3.45 4.37
CA GLY A 70 -5.42 2.81 5.67
C GLY A 70 -6.73 2.27 6.25
N GLU A 71 -7.81 3.05 6.12
CA GLU A 71 -9.15 2.60 6.48
C GLU A 71 -9.59 1.43 5.59
N LYS A 72 -9.36 1.51 4.27
CA LYS A 72 -9.64 0.40 3.33
C LYS A 72 -8.99 -0.90 3.81
N ILE A 73 -7.68 -0.86 4.06
CA ILE A 73 -6.94 -2.05 4.51
C ILE A 73 -7.43 -2.56 5.87
N ASN A 74 -7.75 -1.68 6.81
CA ASN A 74 -8.27 -2.09 8.11
C ASN A 74 -9.58 -2.88 7.98
N HIS A 75 -10.51 -2.39 7.15
CA HIS A 75 -11.75 -3.12 6.86
C HIS A 75 -11.46 -4.48 6.19
N LEU A 76 -10.51 -4.57 5.26
CA LEU A 76 -10.13 -5.86 4.69
C LEU A 76 -9.52 -6.82 5.73
N TYR A 77 -8.81 -6.31 6.74
CA TYR A 77 -8.36 -7.13 7.87
C TYR A 77 -9.51 -7.55 8.79
N TYR A 78 -10.53 -6.72 9.00
CA TYR A 78 -11.76 -7.10 9.71
C TYR A 78 -12.55 -8.17 8.93
N ALA A 79 -12.63 -8.05 7.61
CA ALA A 79 -13.20 -9.09 6.74
C ALA A 79 -12.46 -10.42 6.94
N ARG A 80 -11.13 -10.38 7.01
CA ARG A 80 -10.30 -11.57 7.25
C ARG A 80 -10.52 -12.14 8.64
N GLY A 81 -10.65 -11.30 9.66
CA GLY A 81 -11.02 -11.73 11.02
C GLY A 81 -12.37 -12.45 11.05
N SER A 82 -13.37 -11.86 10.41
CA SER A 82 -14.73 -12.39 10.28
C SER A 82 -14.76 -13.75 9.58
N LEU A 83 -13.89 -13.97 8.58
CA LEU A 83 -13.73 -15.28 7.93
C LEU A 83 -13.28 -16.39 8.90
N TYR A 84 -12.33 -16.09 9.79
CA TYR A 84 -11.90 -17.07 10.81
C TYR A 84 -12.95 -17.29 11.89
N GLU A 85 -13.70 -16.25 12.24
CA GLU A 85 -14.84 -16.36 13.14
C GLU A 85 -15.96 -17.23 12.55
N ALA A 86 -16.29 -17.05 11.28
CA ALA A 86 -17.24 -17.88 10.54
C ALA A 86 -16.79 -19.36 10.55
N LYS A 87 -15.50 -19.63 10.32
CA LYS A 87 -14.92 -20.98 10.43
C LYS A 87 -15.08 -21.58 11.83
N PHE A 88 -14.89 -20.77 12.87
CA PHE A 88 -15.06 -21.21 14.25
C PHE A 88 -16.51 -21.64 14.51
N PHE A 89 -17.49 -20.81 14.15
CA PHE A 89 -18.89 -21.12 14.37
C PHE A 89 -19.38 -22.29 13.50
N ALA A 90 -18.88 -22.45 12.27
CA ALA A 90 -19.17 -23.62 11.44
C ALA A 90 -18.71 -24.93 12.13
N ARG A 91 -17.52 -24.93 12.74
CA ARG A 91 -17.03 -26.07 13.54
C ARG A 91 -17.90 -26.33 14.77
N ARG A 92 -18.42 -25.27 15.41
CA ARG A 92 -19.37 -25.41 16.53
C ARG A 92 -20.70 -26.01 16.07
N ALA A 93 -21.22 -25.59 14.91
CA ALA A 93 -22.44 -26.13 14.33
C ALA A 93 -22.32 -27.64 14.08
N ARG A 94 -21.24 -28.08 13.42
CA ARG A 94 -20.98 -29.53 13.24
C ARG A 94 -20.87 -30.27 14.56
N LYS A 95 -20.09 -29.76 15.52
CA LYS A 95 -19.90 -30.42 16.83
C LYS A 95 -21.22 -30.57 17.61
N ARG A 96 -22.17 -29.65 17.39
CA ARG A 96 -23.51 -29.69 18.00
C ARG A 96 -24.54 -30.42 17.14
N LYS A 97 -24.13 -31.03 16.03
CA LYS A 97 -24.99 -31.74 15.07
C LYS A 97 -26.10 -30.85 14.50
N LEU A 98 -25.81 -29.56 14.31
CA LEU A 98 -26.72 -28.59 13.68
C LEU A 98 -26.62 -28.62 12.15
N VAL A 99 -25.56 -29.23 11.63
CA VAL A 99 -25.33 -29.51 10.21
C VAL A 99 -24.79 -30.92 10.07
N ASP A 100 -25.10 -31.59 8.96
CA ASP A 100 -24.49 -32.87 8.61
C ASP A 100 -23.06 -32.69 8.06
N GLU A 101 -22.34 -33.80 7.87
CA GLU A 101 -20.94 -33.74 7.42
C GLU A 101 -20.82 -33.11 6.03
N LYS A 102 -21.76 -33.43 5.12
CA LYS A 102 -21.79 -32.90 3.76
C LYS A 102 -21.92 -31.37 3.76
N THR A 103 -22.89 -30.85 4.51
CA THR A 103 -23.13 -29.41 4.65
C THR A 103 -21.92 -28.73 5.28
N PHE A 104 -21.32 -29.34 6.31
CA PHE A 104 -20.10 -28.80 6.91
C PHE A 104 -18.93 -28.74 5.92
N ASP A 105 -18.69 -29.80 5.14
CA ASP A 105 -17.62 -29.82 4.15
C ASP A 105 -17.82 -28.75 3.07
N GLU A 106 -19.06 -28.55 2.62
CA GLU A 106 -19.42 -27.46 1.71
C GLU A 106 -19.14 -26.08 2.32
N MET A 107 -19.51 -25.86 3.59
CA MET A 107 -19.19 -24.62 4.30
C MET A 107 -17.68 -24.38 4.40
N ILE A 108 -16.89 -25.41 4.71
CA ILE A 108 -15.43 -25.28 4.73
C ILE A 108 -14.87 -24.99 3.34
N LEU A 109 -15.43 -25.59 2.29
CA LEU A 109 -15.04 -25.33 0.91
C LEU A 109 -15.34 -23.89 0.49
N ASP A 110 -16.50 -23.35 0.87
CA ASP A 110 -16.89 -21.95 0.64
C ASP A 110 -15.85 -20.99 1.22
N LEU A 111 -15.49 -21.17 2.50
CA LEU A 111 -14.45 -20.36 3.15
C LEU A 111 -13.06 -20.55 2.51
N THR A 112 -12.76 -21.76 2.05
CA THR A 112 -11.47 -22.08 1.40
C THR A 112 -11.36 -21.45 0.00
N ARG A 113 -12.49 -21.19 -0.67
CA ARG A 113 -12.54 -20.42 -1.92
C ARG A 113 -12.42 -18.92 -1.67
N LEU A 114 -13.08 -18.40 -0.63
CA LEU A 114 -13.09 -16.97 -0.32
C LEU A 114 -11.75 -16.47 0.25
N ALA A 115 -11.12 -17.24 1.12
CA ALA A 115 -9.86 -16.86 1.77
C ALA A 115 -8.72 -16.47 0.81
N PRO A 116 -8.40 -17.23 -0.26
CA PRO A 116 -7.34 -16.84 -1.19
C PRO A 116 -7.70 -15.57 -1.97
N MET A 117 -8.97 -15.35 -2.32
CA MET A 117 -9.42 -14.12 -2.99
C MET A 117 -9.28 -12.91 -2.07
N LEU A 118 -9.70 -13.03 -0.80
CA LEU A 118 -9.53 -11.99 0.21
C LEU A 118 -8.06 -11.66 0.45
N ASN A 119 -7.24 -12.68 0.59
CA ASN A 119 -5.81 -12.49 0.71
C ASN A 119 -5.22 -11.87 -0.55
N ALA A 120 -5.62 -12.27 -1.76
CA ALA A 120 -5.16 -11.66 -3.00
C ALA A 120 -5.57 -10.18 -3.10
N TYR A 121 -6.78 -9.83 -2.68
CA TYR A 121 -7.30 -8.48 -2.67
C TYR A 121 -6.56 -7.58 -1.66
N ILE A 122 -6.24 -8.11 -0.47
CA ILE A 122 -5.34 -7.46 0.49
C ILE A 122 -3.92 -7.32 -0.09
N LYS A 123 -3.43 -8.37 -0.75
CA LYS A 123 -2.06 -8.47 -1.28
C LYS A 123 -1.81 -7.72 -2.60
N SER A 124 -2.85 -7.28 -3.31
CA SER A 124 -2.71 -6.60 -4.61
C SER A 124 -2.02 -5.24 -4.51
N LYS A 125 -1.85 -4.72 -3.29
CA LYS A 125 -1.21 -3.44 -3.00
C LYS A 125 0.32 -3.58 -2.96
N LYS A 126 0.96 -3.45 -4.13
CA LYS A 126 2.41 -3.67 -4.33
C LYS A 126 3.12 -2.47 -4.96
N ALA A 127 4.34 -2.17 -4.53
CA ALA A 127 5.59 -2.26 -5.31
C ALA A 127 6.67 -1.19 -4.99
N ILE A 128 7.94 -1.60 -5.19
CA ILE A 128 9.14 -0.75 -5.06
C ILE A 128 10.06 -1.00 -6.26
N ILE A 129 10.45 0.06 -6.96
CA ILE A 129 11.30 -0.04 -8.15
C ILE A 129 12.62 0.72 -7.93
N GLY A 130 13.74 0.10 -8.30
CA GLY A 130 15.07 0.59 -7.91
C GLY A 130 15.47 0.19 -6.48
N GLY A 131 14.96 -0.95 -6.00
CA GLY A 131 15.05 -1.35 -4.59
C GLY A 131 16.35 -2.00 -4.14
N THR A 132 17.38 -2.08 -4.99
CA THR A 132 18.67 -2.68 -4.60
C THR A 132 19.63 -1.68 -3.97
N GLY A 133 19.31 -0.38 -4.01
CA GLY A 133 20.06 0.68 -3.33
C GLY A 133 19.63 0.82 -1.87
N LYS A 134 20.47 1.47 -1.04
CA LYS A 134 20.23 1.60 0.41
C LYS A 134 18.81 2.07 0.77
N GLN A 135 18.34 3.15 0.14
CA GLN A 135 17.02 3.73 0.41
C GLN A 135 15.89 2.76 0.05
N GLY A 136 15.92 2.23 -1.18
CA GLY A 136 14.91 1.30 -1.66
C GLY A 136 14.85 0.00 -0.84
N THR A 137 16.00 -0.57 -0.45
CA THR A 137 16.07 -1.76 0.41
C THR A 137 15.52 -1.48 1.81
N ALA A 138 15.80 -0.31 2.38
CA ALA A 138 15.34 0.05 3.72
C ALA A 138 13.83 0.31 3.75
N LEU A 139 13.29 1.01 2.75
CA LEU A 139 11.84 1.14 2.55
C LEU A 139 11.17 -0.23 2.32
N ALA A 140 11.78 -1.08 1.49
CA ALA A 140 11.30 -2.44 1.25
C ALA A 140 11.17 -3.24 2.55
N ALA A 141 12.22 -3.21 3.38
CA ALA A 141 12.22 -3.90 4.64
C ALA A 141 11.11 -3.41 5.58
N ARG A 142 10.96 -2.09 5.70
CA ARG A 142 9.95 -1.49 6.58
C ARG A 142 8.53 -1.79 6.13
N PHE A 143 8.24 -1.62 4.83
CA PHE A 143 6.94 -1.97 4.26
C PHE A 143 6.64 -3.46 4.44
N ALA A 144 7.60 -4.33 4.18
CA ALA A 144 7.43 -5.78 4.35
C ALA A 144 7.13 -6.16 5.81
N LYS A 145 7.83 -5.54 6.78
CA LYS A 145 7.58 -5.79 8.20
C LYS A 145 6.19 -5.31 8.65
N ALA A 146 5.69 -4.26 8.02
CA ALA A 146 4.31 -3.78 8.18
C ALA A 146 3.25 -4.62 7.42
N GLY A 147 3.65 -5.77 6.85
CA GLY A 147 2.75 -6.69 6.16
C GLY A 147 2.44 -6.33 4.70
N VAL A 148 3.05 -5.27 4.15
CA VAL A 148 2.88 -4.87 2.75
C VAL A 148 3.56 -5.89 1.83
N GLN A 149 2.96 -6.21 0.70
CA GLN A 149 3.60 -7.04 -0.32
C GLN A 149 4.58 -6.18 -1.13
N VAL A 150 5.85 -6.53 -1.08
CA VAL A 150 6.91 -5.79 -1.74
C VAL A 150 7.43 -6.58 -2.93
N ILE A 151 7.59 -5.90 -4.07
CA ILE A 151 8.36 -6.43 -5.19
C ILE A 151 9.56 -5.51 -5.36
N ILE A 152 10.77 -6.07 -5.33
CA ILE A 152 12.02 -5.36 -5.63
C ILE A 152 12.29 -5.45 -7.13
N GLY A 153 12.19 -4.30 -7.81
CA GLY A 153 12.63 -4.14 -9.19
C GLY A 153 14.14 -3.91 -9.29
N SER A 154 14.80 -4.61 -10.21
CA SER A 154 16.19 -4.39 -10.62
C SER A 154 16.33 -4.46 -12.15
N ARG A 155 17.40 -3.86 -12.69
CA ARG A 155 17.78 -4.06 -14.11
C ARG A 155 18.16 -5.50 -14.41
N ASP A 156 18.67 -6.18 -13.39
CA ASP A 156 19.02 -7.60 -13.37
C ASP A 156 18.01 -8.32 -12.48
N ALA A 157 17.18 -9.16 -13.08
CA ALA A 157 16.10 -9.86 -12.38
C ALA A 157 16.63 -10.78 -11.27
N GLN A 158 17.79 -11.43 -11.48
CA GLN A 158 18.40 -12.31 -10.49
C GLN A 158 18.82 -11.52 -9.26
N ARG A 159 19.47 -10.37 -9.47
CA ARG A 159 19.84 -9.46 -8.37
C ARG A 159 18.63 -8.99 -7.56
N GLY A 160 17.51 -8.74 -8.24
CA GLY A 160 16.25 -8.40 -7.57
C GLY A 160 15.78 -9.56 -6.68
N ALA A 161 15.77 -10.78 -7.21
CA ALA A 161 15.38 -11.98 -6.48
C ALA A 161 16.30 -12.26 -5.28
N ASP A 162 17.62 -12.12 -5.45
CA ASP A 162 18.59 -12.32 -4.38
C ASP A 162 18.39 -11.31 -3.24
N ALA A 163 18.16 -10.03 -3.57
CA ALA A 163 17.86 -8.99 -2.58
C ALA A 163 16.56 -9.27 -1.82
N ALA A 164 15.52 -9.74 -2.52
CA ALA A 164 14.25 -10.12 -1.90
C ALA A 164 14.42 -11.31 -0.94
N ASN A 165 15.14 -12.35 -1.35
CA ASN A 165 15.42 -13.52 -0.53
C ASN A 165 16.22 -13.16 0.73
N ALA A 166 17.25 -12.32 0.58
CA ALA A 166 18.05 -11.83 1.69
C ALA A 166 17.19 -11.04 2.71
N LEU A 167 16.29 -10.17 2.24
CA LEU A 167 15.39 -9.44 3.13
C LEU A 167 14.35 -10.35 3.80
N ASN A 168 13.73 -11.27 3.07
CA ASN A 168 12.80 -12.25 3.65
C ASN A 168 13.46 -13.04 4.78
N ALA A 169 14.67 -13.54 4.55
CA ALA A 169 15.43 -14.28 5.56
C ALA A 169 15.79 -13.41 6.77
N ARG A 170 16.31 -12.19 6.54
CA ARG A 170 16.70 -11.26 7.61
C ARG A 170 15.53 -10.82 8.48
N LEU A 171 14.37 -10.60 7.87
CA LEU A 171 13.18 -10.09 8.55
C LEU A 171 12.26 -11.21 9.05
N ASN A 172 12.54 -12.47 8.72
CA ASN A 172 11.66 -13.62 8.94
C ASN A 172 10.24 -13.39 8.37
N VAL A 173 10.17 -12.90 7.13
CA VAL A 173 8.91 -12.66 6.38
C VAL A 173 8.93 -13.40 5.05
N GLN A 174 7.79 -13.46 4.37
CA GLN A 174 7.60 -14.17 3.09
C GLN A 174 6.81 -13.34 2.06
N ASN A 175 6.82 -12.02 2.22
CA ASN A 175 6.04 -11.06 1.42
C ASN A 175 6.90 -10.16 0.52
N ILE A 176 8.16 -10.51 0.30
CA ILE A 176 9.05 -9.82 -0.62
C ILE A 176 9.36 -10.73 -1.81
N ALA A 177 9.14 -10.24 -3.02
CA ALA A 177 9.57 -10.89 -4.26
C ALA A 177 10.57 -9.99 -5.00
N GLY A 178 11.35 -10.55 -5.91
CA GLY A 178 12.29 -9.80 -6.73
C GLY A 178 12.21 -10.18 -8.20
N MET A 179 12.31 -9.19 -9.09
CA MET A 179 12.23 -9.39 -10.55
C MET A 179 12.79 -8.18 -11.32
N SER A 180 12.63 -8.16 -12.65
CA SER A 180 12.99 -7.00 -13.47
C SER A 180 12.16 -5.76 -13.10
N ASN A 181 12.71 -4.56 -13.30
CA ASN A 181 11.99 -3.30 -13.09
C ASN A 181 10.63 -3.28 -13.77
N ARG A 182 10.58 -3.59 -15.07
CA ARG A 182 9.34 -3.68 -15.83
C ARG A 182 8.35 -4.71 -15.29
N GLY A 183 8.84 -5.88 -14.87
CA GLY A 183 8.01 -6.92 -14.25
C GLY A 183 7.39 -6.45 -12.94
N ALA A 184 8.20 -5.81 -12.09
CA ALA A 184 7.78 -5.26 -10.82
C ALA A 184 6.75 -4.15 -11.01
N ALA A 185 6.98 -3.24 -11.96
CA ALA A 185 6.04 -2.20 -12.33
C ALA A 185 4.71 -2.79 -12.76
N LYS A 186 4.71 -3.76 -13.68
CA LYS A 186 3.47 -4.37 -14.19
C LYS A 186 2.59 -4.95 -13.09
N GLN A 187 3.19 -5.60 -12.08
CA GLN A 187 2.47 -6.20 -10.96
C GLN A 187 2.12 -5.22 -9.83
N GLY A 188 2.74 -4.04 -9.82
CA GLY A 188 2.56 -3.02 -8.79
C GLY A 188 1.38 -2.08 -9.04
N ASP A 189 0.66 -1.74 -7.98
CA ASP A 189 -0.35 -0.66 -7.92
C ASP A 189 0.29 0.70 -7.59
N ILE A 190 1.42 0.68 -6.89
CA ILE A 190 2.23 1.82 -6.48
C ILE A 190 3.67 1.54 -6.86
N VAL A 191 4.28 2.40 -7.66
CA VAL A 191 5.63 2.25 -8.17
C VAL A 191 6.53 3.28 -7.51
N LEU A 192 7.36 2.85 -6.55
CA LEU A 192 8.37 3.73 -5.97
C LEU A 192 9.61 3.81 -6.87
N LEU A 193 10.09 4.99 -7.26
CA LEU A 193 11.27 5.20 -8.09
C LEU A 193 12.50 5.52 -7.25
N SER A 194 13.15 4.49 -6.70
CA SER A 194 14.39 4.59 -5.92
C SER A 194 15.63 4.59 -6.82
N VAL A 195 15.71 5.56 -7.74
CA VAL A 195 16.82 5.70 -8.67
C VAL A 195 17.43 7.11 -8.59
N PRO A 196 18.76 7.25 -8.66
CA PRO A 196 19.39 8.57 -8.76
C PRO A 196 18.94 9.30 -10.03
N TYR A 197 18.91 10.64 -9.97
CA TYR A 197 18.53 11.49 -11.10
C TYR A 197 19.29 11.15 -12.39
N ASP A 198 20.63 11.04 -12.32
CA ASP A 198 21.49 10.75 -13.49
C ASP A 198 21.21 9.40 -14.17
N GLY A 199 20.60 8.46 -13.43
CA GLY A 199 20.25 7.12 -13.94
C GLY A 199 18.76 6.94 -14.20
N MET A 200 17.96 8.01 -14.10
CA MET A 200 16.51 7.92 -14.12
C MET A 200 15.95 7.70 -15.53
N GLN A 201 16.49 8.38 -16.54
CA GLN A 201 15.93 8.39 -17.90
C GLN A 201 15.70 6.97 -18.50
N PRO A 202 16.69 6.06 -18.50
CA PRO A 202 16.47 4.72 -19.07
C PRO A 202 15.44 3.89 -18.29
N ILE A 203 15.26 4.19 -17.00
CA ILE A 203 14.26 3.54 -16.15
C ILE A 203 12.87 4.05 -16.51
N LEU A 204 12.69 5.35 -16.71
CA LEU A 204 11.41 5.90 -17.15
C LEU A 204 11.00 5.29 -18.50
N GLU A 205 11.94 5.15 -19.43
CA GLU A 205 11.71 4.51 -20.73
C GLU A 205 11.25 3.05 -20.61
N ASP A 206 11.93 2.23 -19.80
CA ASP A 206 11.55 0.82 -19.55
C ASP A 206 10.15 0.70 -18.90
N LEU A 207 9.76 1.71 -18.11
CA LEU A 207 8.52 1.72 -17.36
C LEU A 207 7.36 2.44 -18.06
N LYS A 208 7.58 3.06 -19.22
CA LYS A 208 6.63 3.98 -19.86
C LYS A 208 5.19 3.43 -19.91
N ASP A 209 5.04 2.19 -20.39
CA ASP A 209 3.73 1.52 -20.46
C ASP A 209 3.31 0.92 -19.11
N ALA A 210 4.27 0.41 -18.34
CA ALA A 210 4.00 -0.35 -17.12
C ALA A 210 3.56 0.52 -15.94
N ALA A 211 3.88 1.82 -15.98
CA ALA A 211 3.53 2.82 -14.98
C ALA A 211 2.19 3.53 -15.22
N GLN A 212 1.54 3.27 -16.36
CA GLN A 212 0.25 3.87 -16.68
C GLN A 212 -0.82 3.43 -15.68
N ASP A 213 -1.75 4.33 -15.36
CA ASP A 213 -2.88 4.15 -14.44
C ASP A 213 -2.48 3.85 -12.98
N LYS A 214 -1.19 3.98 -12.66
CA LYS A 214 -0.61 3.69 -11.33
C LYS A 214 -0.17 4.95 -10.62
N ILE A 215 0.05 4.81 -9.32
CA ILE A 215 0.76 5.82 -8.54
C ILE A 215 2.25 5.60 -8.75
N VAL A 216 2.98 6.67 -9.04
CA VAL A 216 4.44 6.64 -9.13
C VAL A 216 5.02 7.54 -8.06
N ILE A 217 5.72 6.98 -7.07
CA ILE A 217 6.38 7.75 -6.01
C ILE A 217 7.80 8.08 -6.45
N ASN A 218 8.08 9.33 -6.81
CA ASN A 218 9.44 9.82 -6.99
C ASN A 218 10.09 10.09 -5.63
N ILE A 219 11.28 9.52 -5.40
CA ILE A 219 12.09 9.80 -4.20
C ILE A 219 13.41 10.50 -4.53
N ALA A 220 13.67 10.83 -5.81
CA ALA A 220 14.88 11.52 -6.20
C ALA A 220 14.91 12.95 -5.64
N SER A 221 16.11 13.40 -5.26
CA SER A 221 16.33 14.74 -4.71
C SER A 221 17.14 15.60 -5.67
N SER A 222 16.81 16.89 -5.75
CA SER A 222 17.48 17.88 -6.60
C SER A 222 18.80 18.34 -5.99
N LEU A 223 19.86 17.53 -6.09
CA LEU A 223 21.18 17.83 -5.53
C LEU A 223 22.16 18.32 -6.59
N ASP A 224 22.97 19.32 -6.25
CA ASP A 224 24.15 19.71 -7.04
C ASP A 224 25.23 18.61 -6.92
N PRO A 225 25.63 17.95 -8.04
CA PRO A 225 26.64 16.90 -8.03
C PRO A 225 28.01 17.37 -7.51
N GLU A 226 28.35 18.64 -7.73
CA GLU A 226 29.62 19.21 -7.27
C GLU A 226 29.59 19.50 -5.76
N LYS A 227 28.41 19.83 -5.22
CA LYS A 227 28.24 20.17 -3.82
C LYS A 227 26.83 19.85 -3.31
N LYS A 228 26.66 18.65 -2.75
CA LYS A 228 25.35 18.13 -2.27
C LYS A 228 24.67 18.94 -1.16
N THR A 229 25.35 19.91 -0.55
CA THR A 229 24.71 20.89 0.36
C THR A 229 24.02 22.03 -0.40
N ARG A 230 23.99 21.98 -1.74
CA ARG A 230 23.31 22.91 -2.63
C ARG A 230 22.29 22.15 -3.47
N ALA A 231 21.16 22.80 -3.70
CA ALA A 231 20.15 22.31 -4.62
C ALA A 231 20.50 22.67 -6.07
N LYS A 232 20.14 21.79 -7.00
CA LYS A 232 20.16 22.08 -8.44
C LYS A 232 18.79 21.75 -9.03
N ILE A 233 18.01 22.79 -9.31
CA ILE A 233 16.63 22.67 -9.78
C ILE A 233 16.64 22.36 -11.29
N PRO A 234 15.88 21.36 -11.77
CA PRO A 234 15.77 21.07 -13.20
C PRO A 234 14.92 22.13 -13.93
N ALA A 235 15.01 22.17 -15.26
CA ALA A 235 14.32 23.18 -16.08
C ALA A 235 12.79 23.11 -15.94
N GLU A 236 12.27 21.90 -15.70
CA GLU A 236 10.86 21.58 -15.47
C GLU A 236 10.37 21.99 -14.07
N GLY A 237 11.22 22.63 -13.27
CA GLY A 237 10.92 23.12 -11.92
C GLY A 237 11.13 22.07 -10.83
N SER A 238 10.86 20.79 -11.11
CA SER A 238 11.18 19.67 -10.20
C SER A 238 11.40 18.36 -10.97
N ILE A 239 12.11 17.41 -10.36
CA ILE A 239 12.29 16.07 -10.91
C ILE A 239 10.93 15.37 -11.01
N THR A 240 10.07 15.54 -9.99
CA THR A 240 8.72 14.96 -9.98
C THR A 240 7.88 15.50 -11.14
N SER A 241 7.99 16.81 -11.46
CA SER A 241 7.33 17.40 -12.63
C SER A 241 7.86 16.82 -13.94
N GLN A 242 9.18 16.60 -14.05
CA GLN A 242 9.78 15.95 -15.22
C GLN A 242 9.26 14.51 -15.39
N VAL A 243 9.16 13.74 -14.31
CA VAL A 243 8.62 12.37 -14.32
C VAL A 243 7.13 12.36 -14.72
N GLN A 244 6.33 13.29 -14.19
CA GLN A 244 4.92 13.45 -14.58
C GLN A 244 4.77 13.76 -16.06
N ASN A 245 5.56 14.71 -16.57
CA ASN A 245 5.55 15.09 -17.99
C ASN A 245 5.98 13.91 -18.88
N PHE A 246 6.95 13.10 -18.44
CA PHE A 246 7.41 11.94 -19.19
C PHE A 246 6.34 10.85 -19.32
N PHE A 247 5.65 10.51 -18.23
CA PHE A 247 4.63 9.46 -18.25
C PHE A 247 3.27 9.90 -18.78
N GLY A 248 3.02 11.22 -18.86
CA GLY A 248 1.73 11.78 -19.25
C GLY A 248 0.69 11.71 -18.14
N GLU A 249 -0.57 11.98 -18.47
CA GLU A 249 -1.64 12.21 -17.47
C GLU A 249 -2.12 10.94 -16.76
N ARG A 250 -1.98 9.76 -17.38
CA ARG A 250 -2.49 8.51 -16.79
C ARG A 250 -1.66 8.01 -15.61
N ALA A 251 -0.37 8.32 -15.56
CA ALA A 251 0.44 8.03 -14.38
C ALA A 251 0.23 9.13 -13.34
N ARG A 252 -0.01 8.75 -12.09
CA ARG A 252 -0.25 9.69 -10.99
C ARG A 252 1.03 9.85 -10.18
N VAL A 253 1.85 10.84 -10.52
CA VAL A 253 3.17 11.00 -9.92
C VAL A 253 3.09 11.81 -8.62
N VAL A 254 3.75 11.30 -7.58
CA VAL A 254 3.82 11.85 -6.23
C VAL A 254 5.27 11.95 -5.79
N ALA A 255 5.66 13.05 -5.17
CA ALA A 255 6.95 13.19 -4.48
C ALA A 255 6.77 12.77 -3.02
N ALA A 256 7.63 11.87 -2.52
CA ALA A 256 7.70 11.53 -1.09
C ALA A 256 9.08 10.93 -0.73
N PHE A 257 9.38 10.86 0.58
CA PHE A 257 10.57 10.24 1.16
C PHE A 257 11.94 10.92 0.89
N GLN A 258 11.99 12.08 0.22
CA GLN A 258 13.25 12.80 -0.03
C GLN A 258 13.96 13.24 1.27
N ASN A 259 13.18 13.49 2.32
CA ASN A 259 13.68 14.02 3.60
C ASN A 259 13.91 12.95 4.69
N ILE A 260 13.86 11.65 4.34
CA ILE A 260 14.19 10.54 5.24
C ILE A 260 15.46 9.84 4.74
N SER A 261 16.46 9.70 5.60
CA SER A 261 17.69 9.00 5.26
C SER A 261 17.56 7.48 5.41
N PRO A 262 18.33 6.68 4.66
CA PRO A 262 18.30 5.23 4.78
C PRO A 262 18.63 4.75 6.21
N GLU A 263 19.53 5.46 6.89
CA GLU A 263 19.95 5.12 8.25
C GLU A 263 18.80 5.21 9.26
N LYS A 264 17.83 6.11 9.04
CA LYS A 264 16.60 6.17 9.85
C LYS A 264 15.63 5.03 9.57
N LEU A 265 15.77 4.37 8.43
CA LEU A 265 14.93 3.26 7.98
C LEU A 265 15.54 1.89 8.28
N GLU A 266 16.84 1.82 8.62
CA GLU A 266 17.56 0.56 8.88
C GLU A 266 17.03 -0.21 10.09
N SER A 267 16.50 0.50 11.10
CA SER A 267 15.82 -0.14 12.24
C SER A 267 14.32 -0.14 11.98
N GLU A 268 13.79 -1.29 11.53
CA GLU A 268 12.39 -1.36 11.10
C GLU A 268 11.39 -1.13 12.26
N ASP A 269 11.80 -1.41 13.51
CA ASP A 269 10.96 -1.22 14.70
C ASP A 269 11.14 0.14 15.37
N ALA A 270 12.19 0.90 15.02
CA ALA A 270 12.44 2.19 15.66
C ALA A 270 11.40 3.23 15.24
N VAL A 271 11.04 4.15 16.13
CA VAL A 271 10.21 5.30 15.75
C VAL A 271 11.01 6.17 14.77
N ILE A 272 10.40 6.52 13.62
CA ILE A 272 11.00 7.49 12.72
C ILE A 272 10.68 8.89 13.25
N ASP A 273 11.69 9.54 13.81
CA ASP A 273 11.62 10.94 14.20
C ASP A 273 11.86 11.85 12.99
N SER A 274 10.93 11.81 12.04
CA SER A 274 10.83 12.73 10.91
C SER A 274 9.50 12.53 10.21
N ASP A 275 8.86 13.63 9.85
CA ASP A 275 7.64 13.61 9.03
C ASP A 275 8.01 13.52 7.55
N VAL A 276 7.24 12.77 6.76
CA VAL A 276 7.36 12.74 5.29
C VAL A 276 6.45 13.79 4.69
N LEU A 277 6.97 14.58 3.76
CA LEU A 277 6.15 15.48 2.95
C LEU A 277 5.72 14.77 1.67
N VAL A 278 4.43 14.88 1.33
CA VAL A 278 3.82 14.23 0.17
C VAL A 278 3.16 15.29 -0.72
N CYS A 279 3.57 15.41 -1.97
CA CYS A 279 2.94 16.32 -2.94
C CYS A 279 2.81 15.70 -4.33
N GLY A 280 1.88 16.20 -5.15
CA GLY A 280 1.59 15.63 -6.47
C GLY A 280 0.30 16.19 -7.06
N GLY A 281 0.03 15.90 -8.34
CA GLY A 281 -1.14 16.43 -9.05
C GLY A 281 -2.46 15.83 -8.58
N ASP A 282 -2.47 14.52 -8.32
CA ASP A 282 -3.66 13.75 -7.97
C ASP A 282 -3.83 13.63 -6.44
N LYS A 283 -5.01 14.03 -5.92
CA LYS A 283 -5.30 14.02 -4.48
C LYS A 283 -5.41 12.60 -3.91
N ASP A 284 -6.11 11.69 -4.59
CA ASP A 284 -6.25 10.29 -4.16
C ASP A 284 -4.87 9.61 -4.09
N ALA A 285 -4.00 9.89 -5.05
CA ALA A 285 -2.65 9.37 -5.08
C ALA A 285 -1.83 9.81 -3.86
N ARG A 286 -1.90 11.10 -3.48
CA ARG A 286 -1.23 11.59 -2.27
C ARG A 286 -1.77 10.91 -1.01
N GLU A 287 -3.08 10.80 -0.85
CA GLU A 287 -3.71 10.13 0.29
C GLU A 287 -3.31 8.65 0.39
N ARG A 288 -3.24 7.95 -0.75
CA ARG A 288 -2.79 6.56 -0.80
C ARG A 288 -1.32 6.40 -0.40
N VAL A 289 -0.46 7.35 -0.77
CA VAL A 289 0.95 7.36 -0.34
C VAL A 289 1.08 7.67 1.15
N ILE A 290 0.30 8.61 1.68
CA ILE A 290 0.26 8.92 3.12
C ILE A 290 -0.18 7.70 3.94
N ALA A 291 -1.21 7.00 3.48
CA ALA A 291 -1.66 5.79 4.16
C ALA A 291 -0.63 4.64 4.11
N LEU A 292 0.10 4.50 3.00
CA LEU A 292 1.23 3.56 2.91
C LEU A 292 2.33 3.92 3.93
N CYS A 293 2.61 5.22 4.12
CA CYS A 293 3.52 5.69 5.16
C CYS A 293 3.00 5.33 6.56
N ALA A 294 1.73 5.60 6.85
CA ALA A 294 1.11 5.32 8.15
C ALA A 294 1.15 3.82 8.49
N GLN A 295 0.85 2.94 7.52
CA GLN A 295 0.96 1.48 7.71
C GLN A 295 2.40 1.08 8.09
N ALA A 296 3.39 1.75 7.51
CA ALA A 296 4.80 1.56 7.83
C ALA A 296 5.27 2.29 9.10
N GLY A 297 4.36 2.86 9.91
CA GLY A 297 4.69 3.62 11.11
C GLY A 297 5.48 4.90 10.82
N ILE A 298 5.14 5.58 9.72
CA ILE A 298 5.76 6.83 9.27
C ILE A 298 4.67 7.91 9.19
N ASP A 299 4.85 9.00 9.94
CA ASP A 299 3.99 10.17 9.82
C ASP A 299 4.23 10.86 8.47
N ALA A 300 3.18 11.05 7.67
CA ALA A 300 3.26 11.68 6.37
C ALA A 300 2.13 12.71 6.19
N PHE A 301 2.44 13.81 5.50
CA PHE A 301 1.53 14.94 5.38
C PHE A 301 1.40 15.40 3.93
N ASP A 302 0.16 15.66 3.51
CA ASP A 302 -0.12 16.29 2.21
C ASP A 302 0.36 17.74 2.26
N VAL A 303 1.36 18.07 1.45
CA VAL A 303 1.88 19.43 1.28
C VAL A 303 1.45 20.03 -0.06
N GLY A 304 0.44 19.46 -0.70
CA GLY A 304 -0.30 20.05 -1.80
C GLY A 304 0.13 19.60 -3.18
N VAL A 305 0.00 20.53 -4.13
CA VAL A 305 0.06 20.25 -5.57
C VAL A 305 1.48 19.98 -6.05
N LEU A 306 1.60 19.44 -7.26
CA LEU A 306 2.88 19.10 -7.91
C LEU A 306 3.88 20.27 -7.95
N ALA A 307 3.42 21.52 -8.05
CA ALA A 307 4.30 22.70 -8.03
C ALA A 307 5.14 22.83 -6.74
N ASN A 308 4.70 22.21 -5.63
CA ASN A 308 5.43 22.22 -4.37
C ASN A 308 6.58 21.19 -4.32
N ALA A 309 6.67 20.29 -5.30
CA ALA A 309 7.69 19.23 -5.33
C ALA A 309 9.12 19.77 -5.31
N VAL A 310 9.38 20.94 -5.90
CA VAL A 310 10.70 21.59 -5.82
C VAL A 310 11.13 21.84 -4.37
N ALA A 311 10.22 22.24 -3.49
CA ALA A 311 10.55 22.47 -2.08
C ALA A 311 10.85 21.14 -1.37
N VAL A 312 10.06 20.10 -1.65
CA VAL A 312 10.25 18.76 -1.07
C VAL A 312 11.57 18.14 -1.52
N GLU A 313 11.93 18.26 -2.80
CA GLU A 313 13.15 17.69 -3.37
C GLU A 313 14.43 18.43 -2.98
N THR A 314 14.36 19.77 -2.87
CA THR A 314 15.52 20.60 -2.51
C THR A 314 15.79 20.63 -1.01
N LEU A 315 14.80 20.29 -0.17
CA LEU A 315 14.96 20.14 1.27
C LEU A 315 16.09 19.16 1.63
N THR A 316 16.32 18.13 0.82
CA THR A 316 17.42 17.19 1.01
C THR A 316 18.78 17.89 1.07
N ALA A 317 19.04 18.89 0.22
CA ALA A 317 20.29 19.65 0.26
C ALA A 317 20.45 20.43 1.57
N VAL A 318 19.35 20.98 2.09
CA VAL A 318 19.30 21.69 3.38
C VAL A 318 19.61 20.72 4.52
N LEU A 319 18.97 19.54 4.54
CA LEU A 319 19.22 18.52 5.56
C LEU A 319 20.65 17.97 5.50
N ILE A 320 21.24 17.84 4.31
CA ILE A 320 22.66 17.50 4.16
C ILE A 320 23.54 18.62 4.75
N ALA A 321 23.22 19.89 4.51
CA ALA A 321 23.95 21.01 5.11
C ALA A 321 23.87 21.01 6.64
N VAL A 322 22.70 20.70 7.21
CA VAL A 322 22.49 20.52 8.66
C VAL A 322 23.34 19.38 9.19
N ASN A 323 23.31 18.20 8.54
CA ASN A 323 24.12 17.04 8.91
C ASN A 323 25.62 17.39 8.97
N VAL A 324 26.12 18.11 7.95
CA VAL A 324 27.52 18.55 7.88
C VAL A 324 27.85 19.54 9.01
N LYS A 325 27.02 20.58 9.19
CA LYS A 325 27.27 21.65 10.17
C LYS A 325 27.25 21.14 11.60
N TYR A 326 26.26 20.32 11.94
CA TYR A 326 26.05 19.85 13.32
C TYR A 326 26.61 18.45 13.59
N LYS A 327 27.26 17.82 12.59
CA LYS A 327 27.88 16.49 12.69
C LYS A 327 26.89 15.40 13.13
N VAL A 328 25.64 15.51 12.69
CA VAL A 328 24.57 14.54 12.93
C VAL A 328 24.35 13.67 11.70
N LYS A 329 23.77 12.47 11.91
CA LYS A 329 23.35 11.58 10.83
C LYS A 329 21.82 11.59 10.75
N GLY A 330 21.28 11.87 9.57
CA GLY A 330 19.84 11.78 9.32
C GLY A 330 19.01 12.88 9.97
N ALA A 331 19.46 14.14 9.97
CA ALA A 331 18.59 15.26 10.30
C ALA A 331 17.25 15.13 9.54
N GLY A 332 16.15 15.33 10.26
CA GLY A 332 14.80 15.26 9.72
C GLY A 332 14.04 16.54 9.99
N ILE A 333 12.74 16.51 9.72
CA ILE A 333 11.83 17.63 9.97
C ILE A 333 10.60 17.17 10.75
N ARG A 334 9.97 18.11 11.46
CA ARG A 334 8.71 17.89 12.15
C ARG A 334 7.78 19.06 11.87
N LEU A 335 6.58 18.77 11.36
CA LEU A 335 5.49 19.72 11.26
C LEU A 335 4.81 19.84 12.62
N THR A 336 4.70 21.06 13.11
CA THR A 336 4.05 21.39 14.38
C THR A 336 2.62 21.83 14.15
N SER A 337 1.74 21.62 15.14
CA SER A 337 0.34 22.07 15.11
C SER A 337 -0.51 21.45 13.99
N VAL A 338 -0.14 20.25 13.53
CA VAL A 338 -0.91 19.44 12.58
C VAL A 338 -1.51 18.23 13.32
N PRO A 339 -2.73 17.78 12.95
CA PRO A 339 -3.30 16.55 13.50
C PRO A 339 -2.40 15.35 13.20
N ARG A 340 -2.10 14.54 14.21
CA ARG A 340 -1.41 13.25 14.06
C ARG A 340 -2.41 12.13 14.30
N GLY A 341 -2.32 11.04 13.55
CA GLY A 341 -3.14 9.86 13.79
C GLY A 341 -3.02 9.45 15.25
N THR A 342 -4.15 9.29 15.93
CA THR A 342 -4.22 8.94 17.34
C THR A 342 -3.35 7.73 17.63
N THR A 343 -2.25 7.89 18.36
CA THR A 343 -1.82 6.81 19.24
C THR A 343 -2.88 6.74 20.33
N ASN A 344 -3.58 5.61 20.40
CA ASN A 344 -4.26 5.22 21.62
C ASN A 344 -3.18 4.94 22.66
N ASP A 345 -2.61 5.99 23.24
CA ASP A 345 -1.87 5.92 24.49
C ASP A 345 -2.78 6.56 25.53
N GLY A 346 -3.30 5.70 26.42
CA GLY A 346 -4.27 6.05 27.45
C GLY A 346 -3.72 6.91 28.58
#